data_AF-A0A4R3HTP3-F1
#
_entry.id   AF-A0A4R3HTP3-F1
#
_cell.length_a   1.000
_cell.length_b   1.000
_cell.length_c   1.000
_cell.angle_alpha   90.00
_cell.angle_beta   90.00
_cell.angle_gamma   90.00
#
_symmetry.space_group_name_H-M   'P 1'
#
loop_
_entity.id
_entity.type
_entity.pdbx_description
1 polymer ?
#
loop_
_entity_poly.entity_id
_entity_poly.type
_entity_poly.pdbx_seq_one_letter_code
_entity_poly.pdbx_strand_id
1 'polypeptide(L)'
;MGLADYWLQVAEYLGVDAFLGMWRILDANRNNIPQAKRNGGDSMSPILRPYSGYLRFQKNRFVEQLAAQGLKPKEIQQRVQQQLCENISIVHIWRLSNKNRIKR
;
A
#
# COMPACT_ATOMS: atom_id res chain seq x y z
N MET A 1 -2.21 2.85 -6.22
CA MET A 1 -1.69 4.03 -5.52
C MET A 1 -0.49 4.50 -6.33
N GLY A 2 -0.49 5.74 -6.81
CA GLY A 2 0.71 6.36 -7.37
C GLY A 2 1.57 6.91 -6.25
N LEU A 3 2.84 6.53 -6.23
CA LEU A 3 3.92 7.25 -5.55
C LEU A 3 4.26 8.48 -6.43
N ALA A 4 4.72 9.58 -5.85
CA ALA A 4 5.16 10.71 -6.67
C ALA A 4 6.46 10.35 -7.42
N ASP A 5 6.69 10.92 -8.61
CA ASP A 5 7.78 10.51 -9.51
C ASP A 5 9.17 10.61 -8.86
N TYR A 6 9.41 11.63 -8.03
CA TYR A 6 10.69 11.75 -7.32
C TYR A 6 10.94 10.61 -6.34
N TRP A 7 9.90 10.03 -5.72
CA TRP A 7 10.07 8.85 -4.88
C TRP A 7 10.31 7.58 -5.70
N LEU A 8 9.81 7.52 -6.94
CA LEU A 8 10.12 6.42 -7.86
C LEU A 8 11.60 6.48 -8.26
N GLN A 9 12.13 7.67 -8.54
CA GLN A 9 13.56 7.88 -8.81
C GLN A 9 14.44 7.47 -7.61
N VAL A 10 14.03 7.84 -6.39
CA VAL A 10 14.72 7.40 -5.17
C VAL A 10 14.69 5.88 -5.01
N ALA A 11 13.55 5.24 -5.32
CA ALA A 11 13.43 3.78 -5.26
C ALA A 11 14.28 3.07 -6.32
N GLU A 12 14.38 3.64 -7.53
CA GLU A 12 15.22 3.14 -8.60
C GLU A 12 16.72 3.28 -8.25
N TYR A 13 17.09 4.41 -7.64
CA TYR A 13 18.46 4.65 -7.19
C TYR A 13 18.90 3.76 -6.02
N LEU A 14 18.05 3.62 -4.99
CA LEU A 14 18.39 2.84 -3.79
C LEU A 14 18.20 1.33 -3.99
N GLY A 15 17.40 0.93 -4.98
CA GLY A 15 16.83 -0.40 -5.06
C GLY A 15 15.61 -0.56 -4.13
N VAL A 16 14.71 -1.47 -4.51
CA VAL A 16 13.39 -1.62 -3.89
C VAL A 16 13.48 -1.97 -2.40
N ASP A 17 14.37 -2.88 -2.01
CA ASP A 17 14.45 -3.35 -0.63
C ASP A 17 14.95 -2.25 0.34
N ALA A 18 15.98 -1.52 -0.06
CA ALA A 18 16.51 -0.40 0.70
C ALA A 18 15.48 0.74 0.79
N PHE A 19 14.76 1.00 -0.30
CA PHE A 19 13.67 1.97 -0.32
C PHE A 19 12.53 1.60 0.64
N LEU A 20 12.10 0.34 0.68
CA LEU A 20 11.07 -0.12 1.62
C LEU A 20 11.56 -0.03 3.08
N GLY A 21 12.84 -0.34 3.33
CA GLY A 21 13.47 -0.14 4.64
C GLY A 21 13.43 1.31 5.09
N MET A 22 13.88 2.23 4.22
CA MET A 22 13.80 3.67 4.46
C MET A 22 12.36 4.12 4.71
N TRP A 23 11.41 3.69 3.88
CA TRP A 23 10.01 4.06 4.03
C TRP A 23 9.45 3.64 5.41
N ARG A 24 9.76 2.42 5.88
CA ARG A 24 9.36 1.98 7.22
C ARG A 24 9.91 2.86 8.33
N ILE A 25 11.18 3.27 8.23
CA ILE A 25 11.83 4.15 9.21
C ILE A 25 11.17 5.53 9.20
N LEU A 26 10.92 6.09 8.02
CA LEU A 26 10.27 7.40 7.86
C LEU A 26 8.83 7.38 8.41
N ASP A 27 8.07 6.30 8.16
CA ASP A 27 6.70 6.19 8.66
C ASP A 27 6.65 6.05 10.19
N ALA A 28 7.58 5.27 10.78
CA ALA A 28 7.71 5.16 12.23
C ALA A 28 8.05 6.49 12.92
N ASN A 29 8.78 7.37 12.22
CA ASN A 29 9.21 8.67 12.72
C ASN A 29 8.38 9.84 12.19
N ARG A 30 7.20 9.58 11.62
CA ARG A 30 6.39 10.58 10.92
C ARG A 30 5.98 11.81 11.76
N ASN A 31 5.94 11.66 13.08
CA ASN A 31 5.65 12.77 14.00
C ASN A 31 6.88 13.67 14.25
N ASN A 32 8.08 13.17 13.97
CA ASN A 32 9.35 13.86 14.16
C ASN A 32 9.88 14.49 12.87
N ILE A 33 9.26 14.15 11.72
CA ILE A 33 9.60 14.72 10.42
C ILE A 33 8.74 15.97 10.20
N PRO A 34 9.34 17.13 9.87
CA PRO A 34 8.60 18.33 9.51
C PRO A 34 7.65 18.04 8.34
N GLN A 35 6.36 17.87 8.62
CA GLN A 35 5.36 17.67 7.58
C GLN A 35 5.10 19.01 6.91
N ALA A 36 5.17 19.04 5.58
CA ALA A 36 4.69 20.17 4.82
C ALA A 36 3.23 20.43 5.20
N LYS A 37 2.95 21.62 5.76
CA LYS A 37 1.57 22.01 6.02
C LYS A 37 0.84 22.02 4.70
N ARG A 38 -0.25 21.25 4.61
CA ARG A 38 -1.17 21.24 3.45
C ARG A 38 -1.74 22.63 3.13
N ASN A 39 -1.64 23.57 4.08
CA ASN A 39 -2.15 24.92 3.99
C ASN A 39 -0.98 25.93 4.02
N GLY A 40 -0.41 26.24 2.86
CA GLY A 40 0.24 27.54 2.57
C GLY A 40 1.56 27.88 3.25
N GLY A 41 2.26 26.93 3.89
CA GLY A 41 3.62 27.14 4.38
C GLY A 41 4.63 26.54 3.41
N ASP A 42 5.64 27.32 3.03
CA ASP A 42 6.70 27.04 2.06
C ASP A 42 7.63 25.89 2.51
N SER A 43 7.07 24.72 2.77
CA SER A 43 7.79 23.51 3.13
C SER A 43 7.96 22.66 1.90
N MET A 44 9.14 22.77 1.30
CA MET A 44 9.68 21.91 0.24
C MET A 44 9.95 20.47 0.74
N SER A 45 9.23 19.99 1.75
CA SER A 45 9.42 18.67 2.33
C SER A 45 8.71 17.63 1.46
N PRO A 46 9.42 16.62 0.93
CA PRO A 46 8.78 15.57 0.14
C PRO A 46 7.74 14.83 0.96
N ILE A 47 6.48 14.85 0.51
CA ILE A 47 5.40 14.16 1.20
C ILE A 47 5.45 12.69 0.80
N LEU A 48 5.75 11.81 1.75
CA LEU A 48 5.60 10.36 1.59
C LEU A 48 4.27 9.92 2.21
N ARG A 49 3.48 9.11 1.49
CA ARG A 49 2.29 8.52 2.10
C ARG A 49 2.70 7.51 3.17
N PRO A 50 1.85 7.28 4.18
CA PRO A 50 2.17 6.31 5.21
C PRO A 50 2.45 4.93 4.64
N TYR A 51 3.42 4.23 5.22
CA TYR A 51 3.77 2.86 4.82
C TYR A 51 2.58 1.92 5.02
N SER A 52 1.78 2.13 6.07
CA SER A 52 0.48 1.47 6.26
C SER A 52 -0.49 1.64 5.07
N GLY A 53 -0.45 2.78 4.40
CA GLY A 53 -1.21 3.02 3.17
C GLY A 53 -0.71 2.16 2.02
N TYR A 54 0.60 2.05 1.85
CA TYR A 54 1.22 1.17 0.87
C TYR A 54 0.87 -0.30 1.10
N LEU A 55 1.02 -0.81 2.34
CA LEU A 55 0.63 -2.18 2.70
C LEU A 55 -0.85 -2.46 2.37
N ARG A 56 -1.73 -1.54 2.73
CA ARG A 56 -3.16 -1.65 2.39
C ARG A 56 -3.39 -1.71 0.89
N PHE A 57 -2.64 -0.94 0.10
CA PHE A 57 -2.73 -0.99 -1.36
C PHE A 57 -2.24 -2.33 -1.92
N GLN A 58 -1.08 -2.81 -1.46
CA GLN A 58 -0.52 -4.09 -1.88
C GLN A 58 -1.49 -5.24 -1.57
N LYS A 59 -2.02 -5.29 -0.35
CA LYS A 59 -3.03 -6.27 0.06
C LYS A 59 -4.28 -6.21 -0.82
N ASN A 60 -4.84 -5.02 -1.02
CA ASN A 60 -6.07 -4.89 -1.82
C ASN A 60 -5.84 -5.34 -3.26
N ARG A 61 -4.71 -4.96 -3.87
CA ARG A 61 -4.35 -5.37 -5.23
C ARG A 61 -4.17 -6.89 -5.33
N PHE A 62 -3.55 -7.50 -4.32
CA PHE A 62 -3.37 -8.94 -4.28
C PHE A 62 -4.71 -9.69 -4.17
N VAL A 63 -5.62 -9.22 -3.30
CA VAL A 63 -7.00 -9.74 -3.21
C VAL A 63 -7.74 -9.59 -4.54
N GLU A 64 -7.63 -8.43 -5.18
CA GLU A 64 -8.25 -8.16 -6.49
C GLU A 64 -7.73 -9.09 -7.59
N GLN A 65 -6.44 -9.40 -7.60
CA GLN A 65 -5.84 -10.36 -8.53
C GLN A 65 -6.35 -11.79 -8.29
N LEU A 66 -6.38 -12.24 -7.04
CA LEU A 66 -6.88 -13.57 -6.70
C LEU A 66 -8.39 -13.70 -7.01
N ALA A 67 -9.17 -12.65 -6.76
CA ALA A 67 -10.58 -12.62 -7.14
C ALA A 67 -10.77 -12.68 -8.66
N ALA A 68 -9.93 -11.99 -9.44
CA ALA A 68 -9.97 -12.02 -10.90
C ALA A 68 -9.60 -13.40 -11.48
N GLN A 69 -8.81 -14.20 -10.74
CA GLN A 69 -8.52 -15.60 -11.06
C GLN A 69 -9.66 -16.56 -10.69
N GLY A 70 -10.77 -16.06 -10.11
CA GLY A 70 -11.94 -16.88 -9.77
C GLY A 70 -11.86 -17.61 -8.44
N LEU A 71 -10.88 -17.30 -7.58
CA LEU A 71 -10.74 -17.94 -6.28
C LEU A 71 -11.88 -17.60 -5.33
N LYS A 72 -12.24 -18.56 -4.46
CA LYS A 72 -13.28 -18.36 -3.45
C LYS A 72 -12.75 -17.49 -2.29
N PRO A 73 -13.61 -16.71 -1.60
CA PRO A 73 -13.17 -15.83 -0.51
C PRO A 73 -12.36 -16.49 0.61
N LYS A 74 -12.66 -17.76 0.95
CA LYS A 74 -11.88 -18.53 1.95
C LYS A 74 -10.46 -18.84 1.47
N GLU A 75 -10.29 -19.18 0.19
CA GLU A 75 -8.99 -19.47 -0.41
C GLU A 75 -8.13 -18.20 -0.55
N ILE A 76 -8.78 -17.08 -0.87
CA ILE A 76 -8.13 -15.76 -0.89
C ILE A 76 -7.63 -15.41 0.51
N GLN A 77 -8.45 -15.61 1.54
CA GLN A 77 -8.05 -15.36 2.93
C GLN A 77 -6.80 -16.16 3.32
N GLN A 78 -6.79 -17.46 3.02
CA GLN A 78 -5.64 -18.32 3.30
C GLN A 78 -4.39 -17.87 2.55
N ARG A 79 -4.50 -17.52 1.26
CA ARG A 79 -3.35 -17.05 0.46
C ARG A 79 -2.81 -15.70 0.95
N VAL A 80 -3.69 -14.77 1.34
CA VAL A 80 -3.27 -13.48 1.93
C VAL A 80 -2.50 -13.70 3.22
N GLN A 81 -2.97 -14.62 4.07
CA GLN A 81 -2.28 -14.95 5.31
C GLN A 81 -0.93 -15.64 5.06
N GLN A 82 -0.84 -16.56 4.10
CA GLN A 82 0.39 -17.31 3.82
C GLN A 82 1.46 -16.46 3.12
N GLN A 83 1.08 -15.60 2.17
CA GLN A 83 2.03 -14.87 1.33
C GLN A 83 2.35 -13.47 1.84
N LEU A 84 1.39 -12.80 2.47
CA LEU A 84 1.58 -11.44 3.00
C LEU A 84 1.71 -11.41 4.53
N CYS A 85 1.51 -12.54 5.22
CA CYS A 85 1.45 -12.60 6.67
C CYS A 85 0.42 -11.62 7.27
N GLU A 86 -0.62 -11.28 6.50
CA GLU A 86 -1.65 -10.33 6.89
C GLU A 86 -3.01 -11.01 7.08
N ASN A 87 -3.77 -10.57 8.08
CA ASN A 87 -5.14 -11.02 8.30
C ASN A 87 -6.14 -10.10 7.58
N ILE A 88 -7.12 -10.71 6.93
CA ILE A 88 -8.24 -10.01 6.29
C ILE A 88 -9.56 -10.76 6.56
N SER A 89 -10.65 -10.03 6.79
CA SER A 89 -11.95 -10.62 6.99
C SER A 89 -12.60 -11.01 5.65
N ILE A 90 -13.40 -12.08 5.67
CA ILE A 90 -14.15 -12.57 4.50
C ILE A 90 -15.08 -11.48 3.94
N VAL A 91 -15.71 -10.67 4.81
CA VAL A 91 -16.56 -9.54 4.41
C VAL A 91 -15.77 -8.49 3.62
N HIS A 92 -14.52 -8.20 4.04
CA HIS A 92 -13.67 -7.25 3.32
C HIS A 92 -13.26 -7.80 1.95
N ILE A 93 -12.92 -9.08 1.86
CA ILE A 93 -12.64 -9.75 0.57
C ILE A 93 -13.86 -9.62 -0.35
N TRP A 94 -15.05 -9.97 0.13
CA TRP A 94 -16.29 -9.85 -0.64
C TRP A 94 -16.49 -8.44 -1.22
N ARG A 95 -16.27 -7.41 -0.39
CA ARG A 95 -16.37 -6.01 -0.82
C ARG A 95 -15.36 -5.67 -1.92
N LEU A 96 -14.12 -6.13 -1.80
CA LEU A 96 -13.06 -5.89 -2.79
C LEU A 96 -13.33 -6.62 -4.11
N SER A 97 -13.75 -7.89 -4.03
CA SER A 97 -14.10 -8.71 -5.20
C SER A 97 -15.30 -8.13 -5.98
N ASN A 98 -16.35 -7.68 -5.28
CA ASN A 98 -17.52 -7.08 -5.93
C ASN A 98 -17.22 -5.71 -6.54
N LYS A 99 -16.37 -4.90 -5.90
CA LYS A 99 -15.94 -3.61 -6.46
C LYS A 99 -15.23 -3.77 -7.81
N ASN A 100 -14.49 -4.87 -7.98
CA ASN A 100 -13.81 -5.18 -9.23
C ASN A 100 -14.77 -5.67 -10.33
N ARG A 101 -15.84 -6.40 -9.97
CA ARG A 101 -16.89 -6.82 -10.92
C ARG A 101 -17.65 -5.63 -11.53
N ILE A 102 -17.87 -4.57 -10.76
CA ILE A 102 -18.63 -3.38 -11.21
C ILE A 102 -17.81 -2.49 -12.16
N LYS A 103 -16.47 -2.60 -12.14
CA LYS A 103 -15.57 -1.80 -12.98
C LYS A 103 -15.22 -2.44 -14.33
N ARG A 104 -15.74 -3.63 -14.64
CA ARG A 104 -15.56 -4.31 -15.92
C ARG A 104 -16.78 -4.11 -16.80
#